data_AF-A0A383E445-F1
#
_entry.id   AF-A0A383E445-F1
#
_cell.length_a   1.000
_cell.length_b   1.000
_cell.length_c   1.000
_cell.angle_alpha   90.00
_cell.angle_beta   90.00
_cell.angle_gamma   90.00
#
_symmetry.space_group_name_H-M   'P 1'
#
loop_
_entity.id
_entity.type
_entity.pdbx_description
1 polymer ?
#
loop_
_entity_poly.entity_id
_entity_poly.type
_entity_poly.pdbx_seq_one_letter_code
_entity_poly.pdbx_strand_id
1 'polypeptide(L)' 'MSNAIIQLTANDFEESMDFLNLVFSAYSPHDFANMLPSVYRPTDELMGCNYAI' A
#
# COMPACT_ATOMS: atom_id res chain seq x y z
N MET A 1 -21.90 11.27 0.40
CA MET A 1 -20.94 11.20 1.51
C MET A 1 -19.58 11.47 0.93
N SER A 2 -18.78 12.38 1.49
CA SER A 2 -17.39 12.57 1.06
C SER A 2 -16.54 11.50 1.74
N ASN A 3 -15.89 10.64 0.96
CA ASN A 3 -14.91 9.71 1.50
C ASN A 3 -13.67 10.52 1.93
N ALA A 4 -13.20 10.29 3.15
CA ALA A 4 -12.05 11.02 3.69
C ALA A 4 -10.77 10.42 3.11
N ILE A 5 -9.87 11.29 2.65
CA ILE A 5 -8.52 10.87 2.24
C ILE A 5 -7.68 10.70 3.52
N ILE A 6 -7.12 9.50 3.72
CA ILE A 6 -6.31 9.16 4.89
C ILE A 6 -4.87 8.92 4.42
N GLN A 7 -3.91 9.56 5.07
CA GLN A 7 -2.49 9.30 4.84
C GLN A 7 -2.09 8.00 5.52
N LEU A 8 -1.39 7.13 4.81
CA LEU A 8 -0.95 5.84 5.35
C LEU A 8 0.28 6.01 6.24
N THR A 9 0.42 5.09 7.18
CA THR A 9 1.54 5.00 8.12
C THR A 9 2.22 3.63 8.01
N ALA A 10 3.32 3.44 8.73
CA ALA A 10 3.97 2.13 8.81
C ALA A 10 3.03 1.02 9.30
N ASN A 11 2.03 1.35 10.13
CA ASN A 11 1.07 0.38 10.65
C ASN A 11 0.11 -0.16 9.59
N ASP A 12 -0.13 0.61 8.52
CA ASP A 12 -1.04 0.25 7.44
C ASP A 12 -0.34 -0.60 6.35
N PHE A 13 0.98 -0.83 6.48
CA PHE A 13 1.80 -1.45 5.45
C PHE A 13 1.31 -2.86 5.10
N GLU A 14 1.15 -3.76 6.08
CA GLU A 14 0.78 -5.15 5.82
C GLU A 14 -0.59 -5.25 5.16
N GLU A 15 -1.60 -4.58 5.73
CA GLU A 15 -2.97 -4.58 5.19
C GLU A 15 -3.01 -4.00 3.76
N SER A 16 -2.28 -2.90 3.51
CA SER A 16 -2.21 -2.28 2.18
C SER A 16 -1.52 -3.19 1.16
N MET A 17 -0.44 -3.86 1.53
CA MET A 17 0.29 -4.76 0.63
C MET A 17 -0.55 -5.99 0.31
N ASP A 18 -1.22 -6.58 1.29
CA ASP A 18 -2.12 -7.71 1.09
C ASP A 18 -3.27 -7.33 0.15
N PHE A 19 -3.89 -6.17 0.37
CA PHE A 19 -4.95 -5.67 -0.49
C PHE A 19 -4.47 -5.45 -1.93
N LEU A 20 -3.36 -4.74 -2.12
CA LEU A 20 -2.84 -4.45 -3.46
C LEU A 20 -2.43 -5.74 -4.18
N ASN A 21 -1.68 -6.62 -3.52
CA ASN A 21 -1.25 -7.88 -4.10
C ASN A 21 -2.45 -8.75 -4.50
N LEU A 22 -3.51 -8.79 -3.68
CA LEU A 22 -4.75 -9.53 -3.97
C LEU A 22 -5.53 -8.91 -5.13
N VAL A 23 -5.80 -7.61 -5.11
CA VAL A 23 -6.65 -6.94 -6.12
C VAL A 23 -6.03 -7.05 -7.50
N PHE A 24 -4.70 -6.96 -7.60
CA PHE A 24 -4.01 -7.06 -8.87
C PHE A 24 -3.62 -8.50 -9.26
N SER A 25 -3.90 -9.52 -8.44
CA SER A 25 -3.44 -10.89 -8.70
C SER A 25 -4.14 -11.62 -9.86
N ALA A 26 -5.11 -10.99 -10.53
CA ALA A 26 -5.99 -11.64 -11.51
C ALA A 26 -5.24 -12.32 -12.66
N TYR A 27 -4.06 -11.82 -13.04
CA TYR A 27 -3.25 -12.36 -14.13
C TYR A 27 -1.94 -12.99 -13.66
N SER A 28 -1.39 -12.54 -12.54
CA SER A 28 -0.16 -13.06 -11.93
C SER A 28 -0.11 -12.64 -10.47
N PRO A 29 0.50 -13.42 -9.56
CA PRO A 29 0.87 -12.92 -8.24
C PRO A 29 1.71 -11.65 -8.38
N HIS A 30 1.39 -10.64 -7.57
CA HIS A 30 2.20 -9.44 -7.41
C HIS A 30 2.84 -9.42 -6.03
N ASP A 31 4.01 -8.80 -5.96
CA ASP A 31 4.68 -8.47 -4.71
C ASP A 31 5.13 -7.01 -4.81
N PHE A 32 4.20 -6.10 -4.52
CA PHE A 32 4.44 -4.68 -4.67
C PHE A 32 5.58 -4.17 -3.78
N ALA A 33 5.80 -4.77 -2.61
CA ALA A 33 6.90 -4.42 -1.71
C ALA A 33 8.27 -4.69 -2.35
N ASN A 34 8.39 -5.79 -3.10
CA ASN A 34 9.63 -6.11 -3.82
C ASN A 34 9.73 -5.43 -5.19
N MET A 35 8.59 -5.17 -5.86
CA MET A 35 8.57 -4.48 -7.15
C MET A 35 8.84 -2.97 -7.02
N LEU A 36 8.33 -2.34 -5.96
CA LEU A 36 8.41 -0.89 -5.72
C LEU A 36 8.92 -0.56 -4.30
N PRO A 37 10.15 -1.00 -3.96
CA PRO A 37 10.69 -0.88 -2.60
C PRO A 37 10.97 0.55 -2.16
N SER A 38 10.98 1.52 -3.08
CA SER A 38 11.11 2.96 -2.79
C SER A 38 9.77 3.63 -2.51
N VAL A 39 8.66 2.89 -2.57
CA VAL A 39 7.30 3.38 -2.29
C VAL A 39 6.70 2.61 -1.12
N TYR A 40 6.93 1.30 -1.06
CA TYR A 40 6.34 0.41 -0.07
C TYR A 40 7.39 -0.19 0.85
N ARG A 41 7.53 0.41 2.03
CA ARG A 41 8.28 -0.13 3.18
C ARG A 41 7.53 0.19 4.47
N PRO A 42 7.66 -0.61 5.53
CA PRO A 42 7.01 -0.36 6.82
C PRO A 42 7.70 0.78 7.58
N THR A 43 7.79 1.96 6.96
CA THR A 43 8.31 3.19 7.56
C THR A 43 7.34 4.33 7.26
N ASP A 44 7.15 5.24 8.22
CA ASP A 44 6.25 6.39 8.03
C ASP A 44 6.72 7.34 6.92
N GLU A 45 8.03 7.42 6.70
CA GLU A 45 8.61 8.22 5.61
C GLU A 45 8.09 7.77 4.23
N LEU A 46 8.10 6.45 3.98
CA LEU A 46 7.72 5.90 2.69
C LEU A 46 6.21 5.67 2.59
N MET A 47 5.59 5.13 3.64
CA MET A 47 4.12 4.98 3.66
C MET A 47 3.39 6.32 3.66
N GLY A 48 3.98 7.37 4.25
CA GLY A 48 3.43 8.72 4.25
C GLY A 48 3.35 9.36 2.86
N CYS A 49 3.96 8.77 1.82
CA CYS A 49 3.75 9.18 0.44
C CYS A 49 2.44 8.61 -0.17
N ASN A 50 1.78 7.67 0.51
CA ASN A 50 0.60 6.98 0.03
C ASN A 50 -0.67 7.46 0.77
N TYR A 51 -1.79 7.52 0.06
CA TYR A 51 -3.09 7.95 0.59
C TYR A 51 -4.19 6.99 0.14
N ALA A 52 -5.13 6.70 1.05
CA ALA A 52 -6.30 5.84 0.80
C ALA A 52 -7.61 6.63 0.95
N ILE A 53 -8.70 6.09 0.38
CA ILE A 53 -10.06 6.66 0.35
C ILE A 53 -11.08 5.60 0.76
#